data_AF-A0A511TA44-F1
#
_entry.id   AF-A0A511TA44-F1
#
_cell.length_a   1.000
_cell.length_b   1.000
_cell.length_c   1.000
_cell.angle_alpha   90.00
_cell.angle_beta   90.00
_cell.angle_gamma   90.00
#
_symmetry.space_group_name_H-M   'P 1'
#
loop_
_entity.id
_entity.type
_entity.pdbx_description
1 polymer ?
#
loop_
_entity_poly.entity_id
_entity_poly.type
_entity_poly.pdbx_seq_one_letter_code
_entity_poly.pdbx_strand_id
1 'polypeptide(L)'
;MREAPASPRTESSGASFSIEIDGRRFHLHTDDSSRSIEVEVATGERIPLWRWGFGAHLRALDSHARLEGAGLDFDAEGFALDVLRDSGVPESCFTELAPLALWWALCGLREPSVGVLPEGWRQVGEVRARLRPWTFAERTQVLEASLVVLADGARELSLERYLRGMLDASVVECAPAVALESLDGATTAALLEAVVSVNAEFAAPEDRMLEASGKQARVLAEVTLKLCRALGWTPAQVWATPASEVDRLLTMLKLTEPPAPPPRQAPASRAMRLSDFPDAVVIQVEDD
;
A
#
# COMPACT_ATOMS: atom_id res chain seq x y z
N MET A 1 -40.66 24.66 -54.48
CA MET A 1 -40.36 24.06 -53.16
C MET A 1 -39.74 22.70 -53.41
N ARG A 2 -38.43 22.56 -53.19
CA ARG A 2 -37.73 21.26 -53.22
C ARG A 2 -37.53 20.86 -51.76
N GLU A 3 -38.08 19.72 -51.37
CA GLU A 3 -37.80 19.07 -50.09
C GLU A 3 -36.31 18.70 -50.03
N ALA A 4 -35.66 19.07 -48.94
CA ALA A 4 -34.30 18.63 -48.64
C ALA A 4 -34.36 17.19 -48.11
N PRO A 5 -33.49 16.27 -48.58
CA PRO A 5 -33.45 14.93 -48.04
C PRO A 5 -32.91 14.97 -46.60
N ALA A 6 -33.55 14.18 -45.73
CA ALA A 6 -33.09 13.94 -44.37
C ALA A 6 -31.63 13.47 -44.40
N SER A 7 -30.77 14.16 -43.65
CA SER A 7 -29.40 13.73 -43.44
C SER A 7 -29.39 12.33 -42.79
N PRO A 8 -28.60 11.38 -43.32
CA PRO A 8 -28.45 10.09 -42.66
C PRO A 8 -27.79 10.34 -41.30
N ARG A 9 -28.40 9.78 -40.23
CA ARG A 9 -27.73 9.59 -38.95
C ARG A 9 -26.44 8.83 -39.23
N THR A 10 -25.31 9.49 -39.07
CA THR A 10 -24.02 8.82 -39.00
C THR A 10 -24.07 7.94 -37.77
N GLU A 11 -24.32 6.64 -37.95
CA GLU A 11 -24.12 5.65 -36.90
C GLU A 11 -22.65 5.72 -36.49
N SER A 12 -22.40 6.24 -35.29
CA SER A 12 -21.09 6.19 -34.66
C SER A 12 -20.71 4.72 -34.53
N SER A 13 -19.77 4.27 -35.37
CA SER A 13 -19.29 2.89 -35.40
C SER A 13 -18.34 2.64 -34.23
N GLY A 14 -18.84 2.78 -33.00
CA GLY A 14 -18.10 2.37 -31.80
C GLY A 14 -17.93 0.86 -31.77
N ALA A 15 -16.75 0.37 -31.40
CA ALA A 15 -16.52 -1.06 -31.23
C ALA A 15 -17.35 -1.59 -30.05
N SER A 16 -18.09 -2.68 -30.28
CA SER A 16 -18.83 -3.39 -29.24
C SER A 16 -18.10 -4.68 -28.86
N PHE A 17 -17.98 -4.95 -27.57
CA PHE A 17 -17.40 -6.20 -27.06
C PHE A 17 -18.16 -6.69 -25.83
N SER A 18 -17.83 -7.87 -25.34
CA SER A 18 -18.49 -8.45 -24.17
C SER A 18 -17.47 -9.05 -23.24
N ILE A 19 -17.70 -8.86 -21.94
CA ILE A 19 -16.87 -9.42 -20.89
C ILE A 19 -17.73 -10.22 -19.91
N GLU A 20 -17.12 -11.21 -19.28
CA GLU A 20 -17.77 -12.02 -18.26
C GLU A 20 -17.08 -11.78 -16.92
N ILE A 21 -17.83 -11.30 -15.93
CA ILE A 21 -17.35 -11.00 -14.57
C ILE A 21 -18.29 -11.73 -13.61
N ASP A 22 -17.74 -12.56 -12.73
CA ASP A 22 -18.50 -13.35 -11.75
C ASP A 22 -19.69 -14.11 -12.35
N GLY A 23 -19.50 -14.68 -13.55
CA GLY A 23 -20.52 -15.44 -14.29
C GLY A 23 -21.63 -14.57 -14.91
N ARG A 24 -21.51 -13.24 -14.87
CA ARG A 24 -22.42 -12.28 -15.54
C ARG A 24 -21.75 -11.71 -16.78
N ARG A 25 -22.49 -11.67 -17.89
CA ARG A 25 -22.02 -11.08 -19.14
C ARG A 25 -22.46 -9.62 -19.24
N PHE A 26 -21.50 -8.73 -19.49
CA PHE A 26 -21.72 -7.31 -19.73
C PHE A 26 -21.41 -7.00 -21.20
N HIS A 27 -22.29 -6.25 -21.86
CA HIS A 27 -22.10 -5.76 -23.21
C HIS A 27 -21.62 -4.31 -23.14
N LEU A 28 -20.44 -4.05 -23.68
CA LEU A 28 -19.76 -2.77 -23.60
C LEU A 28 -19.60 -2.17 -25.00
N HIS A 29 -19.82 -0.88 -25.12
CA HIS A 29 -19.61 -0.10 -26.33
C HIS A 29 -18.57 0.98 -26.05
N THR A 30 -17.54 1.04 -26.88
CA THR A 30 -16.55 2.12 -26.83
C THR A 30 -16.93 3.19 -27.84
N ASP A 31 -16.86 4.46 -27.43
CA ASP A 31 -16.88 5.58 -28.35
C ASP A 31 -15.42 5.98 -28.64
N ASP A 32 -15.02 5.95 -29.90
CA ASP A 32 -13.64 6.28 -30.32
C ASP A 32 -13.22 7.70 -29.92
N SER A 33 -14.18 8.57 -29.59
CA SER A 33 -13.95 9.98 -29.27
C SER A 33 -14.00 10.31 -27.77
N SER A 34 -14.70 9.51 -26.97
CA SER A 34 -14.85 9.73 -25.53
C SER A 34 -14.23 8.57 -24.77
N ARG A 35 -13.27 8.84 -23.89
CA ARG A 35 -12.62 7.83 -23.03
C ARG A 35 -13.58 7.15 -22.03
N SER A 36 -14.89 7.23 -22.26
CA SER A 36 -15.98 6.55 -21.57
C SER A 36 -16.36 5.26 -22.29
N ILE A 37 -16.90 4.32 -21.52
CA ILE A 37 -17.58 3.14 -22.08
C ILE A 37 -19.07 3.28 -21.81
N GLU A 38 -19.91 2.83 -22.75
CA GLU A 38 -21.33 2.64 -22.46
C GLU A 38 -21.56 1.17 -22.12
N VAL A 39 -22.29 0.90 -21.05
CA VAL A 39 -22.74 -0.45 -20.69
C VAL A 39 -24.22 -0.60 -21.01
N GLU A 40 -24.58 -1.69 -21.69
CA GLU A 40 -25.97 -2.10 -21.84
C GLU A 40 -26.44 -2.78 -20.55
N VAL A 41 -27.45 -2.21 -19.90
CA VAL A 41 -28.10 -2.80 -18.71
C VAL A 41 -29.28 -3.69 -19.10
N ALA A 42 -29.82 -4.45 -18.16
CA ALA A 42 -30.91 -5.41 -18.39
C ALA A 42 -32.19 -4.79 -19.00
N THR A 43 -32.39 -3.48 -18.87
CA THR A 43 -33.50 -2.75 -19.51
C THR A 43 -33.28 -2.50 -21.01
N GLY A 44 -32.10 -2.81 -21.54
CA GLY A 44 -31.65 -2.45 -22.90
C GLY A 44 -31.18 -0.99 -23.01
N GLU A 45 -31.19 -0.24 -21.91
CA GLU A 45 -30.64 1.12 -21.86
C GLU A 45 -29.11 1.07 -21.88
N ARG A 46 -28.49 2.08 -22.50
CA ARG A 46 -27.04 2.27 -22.48
C ARG A 46 -26.69 3.37 -21.50
N ILE A 47 -25.87 3.02 -20.51
CA ILE A 47 -25.45 3.94 -19.46
C ILE A 47 -23.97 4.27 -19.67
N PRO A 48 -23.61 5.56 -19.77
CA PRO A 48 -22.21 5.95 -19.83
C PRO A 48 -21.53 5.69 -18.48
N LEU A 49 -20.38 5.05 -18.52
CA LEU A 49 -19.48 4.85 -17.39
C LEU A 49 -18.27 5.75 -17.60
N TRP A 50 -18.25 6.89 -16.90
CA TRP A 50 -17.16 7.85 -16.99
C TRP A 50 -15.88 7.32 -16.32
N ARG A 51 -14.73 7.84 -16.76
CA ARG A 51 -13.46 7.56 -16.09
C ARG A 51 -13.48 8.10 -14.67
N TRP A 52 -13.35 7.17 -13.73
CA TRP A 52 -13.08 7.45 -12.34
C TRP A 52 -11.64 7.94 -12.18
N GLY A 53 -11.40 8.98 -11.38
CA GLY A 53 -10.11 9.67 -11.29
C GLY A 53 -9.21 9.22 -10.13
N PHE A 54 -7.93 9.58 -10.20
CA PHE A 54 -6.90 9.34 -9.18
C PHE A 54 -7.35 9.68 -7.75
N GLY A 55 -7.80 10.92 -7.54
CA GLY A 55 -8.19 11.39 -6.20
C GLY A 55 -9.43 10.66 -5.67
N ALA A 56 -10.37 10.34 -6.54
CA ALA A 56 -11.53 9.53 -6.16
C ALA A 56 -11.05 8.13 -5.72
N HIS A 57 -10.14 7.52 -6.47
CA HIS A 57 -9.61 6.18 -6.18
C HIS A 57 -9.01 6.07 -4.80
N LEU A 58 -8.12 7.01 -4.45
CA LEU A 58 -7.47 6.99 -3.14
C LEU A 58 -8.47 7.23 -2.00
N ARG A 59 -9.47 8.10 -2.18
CA ARG A 59 -10.52 8.33 -1.18
C ARG A 59 -11.43 7.12 -0.97
N ALA A 60 -11.80 6.42 -2.05
CA ALA A 60 -12.60 5.20 -1.92
C ALA A 60 -11.80 4.10 -1.20
N LEU A 61 -10.51 3.96 -1.50
CA LEU A 61 -9.64 3.03 -0.75
C LEU A 61 -9.57 3.41 0.73
N ASP A 62 -9.40 4.70 1.06
CA ASP A 62 -9.39 5.20 2.44
C ASP A 62 -10.70 4.92 3.19
N SER A 63 -11.83 5.04 2.50
CA SER A 63 -13.15 4.84 3.10
C SER A 63 -13.52 3.37 3.29
N HIS A 64 -13.06 2.49 2.39
CA HIS A 64 -13.52 1.10 2.30
C HIS A 64 -12.45 0.06 2.66
N ALA A 65 -11.19 0.46 2.91
CA ALA A 65 -10.14 -0.43 3.39
C ALA A 65 -9.75 -0.07 4.83
N ARG A 66 -9.85 -1.03 5.74
CA ARG A 66 -9.52 -0.84 7.15
C ARG A 66 -8.52 -1.87 7.63
N LEU A 67 -7.57 -1.43 8.44
CA LEU A 67 -6.67 -2.33 9.16
C LEU A 67 -7.41 -2.88 10.38
N GLU A 68 -7.76 -4.16 10.34
CA GLU A 68 -8.40 -4.86 11.47
C GLU A 68 -7.45 -5.94 12.01
N GLY A 69 -6.88 -5.68 13.19
CA GLY A 69 -5.91 -6.57 13.82
C GLY A 69 -4.63 -6.72 12.98
N ALA A 70 -4.37 -7.94 12.50
CA ALA A 70 -3.25 -8.24 11.61
C ALA A 70 -3.65 -8.30 10.12
N GLY A 71 -4.93 -8.07 9.82
CA GLY A 71 -5.49 -8.17 8.48
C GLY A 71 -5.94 -6.83 7.91
N LEU A 72 -6.26 -6.87 6.61
CA LEU A 72 -6.98 -5.81 5.93
C LEU A 72 -8.41 -6.29 5.72
N ASP A 73 -9.38 -5.53 6.25
CA ASP A 73 -10.78 -5.66 5.87
C ASP A 73 -11.07 -4.72 4.70
N PHE A 74 -11.85 -5.20 3.73
CA PHE A 74 -12.16 -4.46 2.51
C PHE A 74 -13.64 -4.58 2.14
N ASP A 75 -14.33 -3.45 2.22
CA ASP A 75 -15.72 -3.29 1.81
C ASP A 75 -15.81 -3.10 0.28
N ALA A 76 -15.79 -4.22 -0.43
CA ALA A 76 -15.89 -4.23 -1.89
C ALA A 76 -17.23 -3.67 -2.40
N GLU A 77 -18.31 -3.83 -1.64
CA GLU A 77 -19.63 -3.31 -2.03
C GLU A 77 -19.64 -1.78 -1.97
N GLY A 78 -19.23 -1.21 -0.84
CA GLY A 78 -19.13 0.25 -0.71
C GLY A 78 -18.17 0.86 -1.73
N PHE A 79 -17.02 0.23 -1.97
CA PHE A 79 -16.08 0.67 -2.99
C PHE A 79 -16.70 0.67 -4.39
N ALA A 80 -17.45 -0.38 -4.75
CA ALA A 80 -18.14 -0.44 -6.04
C ALA A 80 -19.20 0.66 -6.18
N LEU A 81 -19.95 0.96 -5.11
CA LEU A 81 -20.96 2.03 -5.11
C LEU A 81 -20.32 3.40 -5.32
N ASP A 82 -19.20 3.67 -4.67
CA ASP A 82 -18.45 4.92 -4.87
C ASP A 82 -17.99 5.05 -6.32
N VAL A 83 -17.41 3.99 -6.88
CA VAL A 83 -16.99 3.95 -8.29
C VAL A 83 -18.16 4.28 -9.23
N LEU A 84 -19.31 3.64 -9.05
CA LEU A 84 -20.49 3.89 -9.89
C LEU A 84 -21.02 5.31 -9.74
N ARG A 85 -21.05 5.85 -8.51
CA ARG A 85 -21.54 7.20 -8.22
C ARG A 85 -20.70 8.26 -8.92
N ASP A 86 -19.39 8.24 -8.77
CA ASP A 86 -18.51 9.23 -9.41
C ASP A 86 -18.37 8.97 -10.92
N SER A 87 -18.61 7.74 -11.38
CA SER A 87 -18.75 7.42 -12.82
C SER A 87 -20.10 7.84 -13.41
N GLY A 88 -20.99 8.49 -12.65
CA GLY A 88 -22.24 9.08 -13.14
C GLY A 88 -23.36 8.09 -13.42
N VAL A 89 -23.29 6.89 -12.85
CA VAL A 89 -24.30 5.84 -13.04
C VAL A 89 -25.54 6.13 -12.17
N PRO A 90 -26.77 5.94 -12.68
CA PRO A 90 -27.98 6.02 -11.87
C PRO A 90 -28.02 4.96 -10.75
N GLU A 91 -28.47 5.35 -9.56
CA GLU A 91 -28.52 4.46 -8.38
C GLU A 91 -29.36 3.19 -8.62
N SER A 92 -30.38 3.27 -9.49
CA SER A 92 -31.21 2.13 -9.89
C SER A 92 -30.43 0.98 -10.52
N CYS A 93 -29.22 1.26 -11.04
CA CYS A 93 -28.38 0.29 -11.73
C CYS A 93 -27.22 -0.22 -10.86
N PHE A 94 -27.08 0.26 -9.62
CA PHE A 94 -25.92 -0.03 -8.78
C PHE A 94 -25.73 -1.51 -8.49
N THR A 95 -26.79 -2.21 -8.11
CA THR A 95 -26.75 -3.64 -7.79
C THR A 95 -26.38 -4.50 -9.00
N GLU A 96 -26.84 -4.11 -10.19
CA GLU A 96 -26.54 -4.81 -11.43
C GLU A 96 -25.08 -4.61 -11.85
N LEU A 97 -24.60 -3.37 -11.77
CA LEU A 97 -23.30 -2.94 -12.29
C LEU A 97 -22.16 -3.03 -11.25
N ALA A 98 -22.42 -3.40 -10.00
CA ALA A 98 -21.37 -3.48 -8.97
C ALA A 98 -20.15 -4.36 -9.35
N PRO A 99 -20.31 -5.58 -9.92
CA PRO A 99 -19.15 -6.36 -10.37
C PRO A 99 -18.36 -5.67 -11.49
N LEU A 100 -19.07 -5.01 -12.41
CA LEU A 100 -18.44 -4.23 -13.49
C LEU A 100 -17.67 -3.04 -12.92
N ALA A 101 -18.16 -2.40 -11.86
CA ALA A 101 -17.50 -1.27 -11.22
C ALA A 101 -16.12 -1.65 -10.66
N LEU A 102 -16.03 -2.82 -10.00
CA LEU A 102 -14.76 -3.34 -9.48
C LEU A 102 -13.76 -3.62 -10.61
N TRP A 103 -14.23 -4.27 -11.68
CA TRP A 103 -13.40 -4.49 -12.87
C TRP A 103 -12.96 -3.17 -13.52
N TRP A 104 -13.85 -2.19 -13.61
CA TRP A 104 -13.58 -0.88 -14.18
C TRP A 104 -12.52 -0.11 -13.38
N ALA A 105 -12.61 -0.16 -12.05
CA ALA A 105 -11.67 0.52 -11.16
C ALA A 105 -10.26 -0.08 -11.17
N LEU A 106 -10.14 -1.39 -11.38
CA LEU A 106 -8.85 -2.10 -11.32
C LEU A 106 -8.21 -2.26 -12.69
N CYS A 107 -8.96 -2.77 -13.65
CA CYS A 107 -8.44 -3.16 -14.95
C CYS A 107 -8.73 -2.12 -16.02
N GLY A 108 -9.96 -1.58 -16.06
CA GLY A 108 -10.43 -0.74 -17.16
C GLY A 108 -10.21 -1.39 -18.53
N LEU A 109 -10.13 -0.58 -19.58
CA LEU A 109 -9.76 -1.01 -20.94
C LEU A 109 -8.24 -1.12 -21.14
N ARG A 110 -7.51 -1.71 -20.20
CA ARG A 110 -6.06 -1.86 -20.37
C ARG A 110 -5.75 -2.78 -21.54
N GLU A 111 -5.03 -2.25 -22.53
CA GLU A 111 -4.35 -3.10 -23.50
C GLU A 111 -3.08 -3.68 -22.86
N PRO A 112 -2.79 -4.98 -23.07
CA PRO A 112 -1.54 -5.56 -22.62
C PRO A 112 -0.37 -4.89 -23.34
N SER A 113 0.58 -4.34 -22.60
CA SER A 113 1.78 -3.74 -23.19
C SER A 113 2.68 -4.79 -23.80
N VAL A 114 2.93 -4.65 -25.10
CA VAL A 114 3.88 -5.50 -25.84
C VAL A 114 5.17 -4.71 -26.05
N GLY A 115 6.05 -4.70 -25.05
CA GLY A 115 7.34 -4.02 -25.17
C GLY A 115 8.27 -4.26 -23.98
N VAL A 116 9.54 -4.51 -24.26
CA VAL A 116 10.58 -4.53 -23.23
C VAL A 116 10.86 -3.09 -22.82
N LEU A 117 10.63 -2.77 -21.55
CA LEU A 117 10.94 -1.47 -20.99
C LEU A 117 12.37 -1.44 -20.43
N PRO A 118 13.04 -0.27 -20.40
CA PRO A 118 14.32 -0.13 -19.72
C PRO A 118 14.22 -0.45 -18.22
N GLU A 119 15.36 -0.71 -17.58
CA GLU A 119 15.43 -0.96 -16.14
C GLU A 119 14.81 0.21 -15.34
N GLY A 120 14.08 -0.13 -14.28
CA GLY A 120 13.35 0.84 -13.43
C GLY A 120 12.06 1.39 -14.04
N TRP A 121 11.76 1.13 -15.32
CA TRP A 121 10.49 1.51 -15.93
C TRP A 121 9.45 0.38 -15.80
N ARG A 122 8.19 0.79 -15.63
CA ARG A 122 7.02 -0.09 -15.60
C ARG A 122 5.90 0.52 -16.46
N GLN A 123 5.16 -0.34 -17.16
CA GLN A 123 3.93 0.09 -17.82
C GLN A 123 2.82 0.11 -16.75
N VAL A 124 2.09 1.23 -16.67
CA VAL A 124 0.98 1.41 -15.75
C VAL A 124 -0.17 2.04 -16.54
N GLY A 125 -1.13 1.23 -16.99
CA GLY A 125 -2.20 1.69 -17.87
C GLY A 125 -1.67 2.29 -19.17
N GLU A 126 -2.10 3.51 -19.51
CA GLU A 126 -1.68 4.24 -20.71
C GLU A 126 -0.31 4.93 -20.57
N VAL A 127 0.26 4.98 -19.37
CA VAL A 127 1.52 5.67 -19.11
C VAL A 127 2.61 4.71 -18.70
N ARG A 128 3.86 5.14 -18.86
CA ARG A 128 5.03 4.45 -18.30
C ARG A 128 5.53 5.25 -17.12
N ALA A 129 5.84 4.58 -16.03
CA ALA A 129 6.41 5.22 -14.84
C ALA A 129 7.81 4.66 -14.58
N ARG A 130 8.76 5.55 -14.31
CA ARG A 130 10.05 5.18 -13.73
C ARG A 130 9.92 5.21 -12.23
N LEU A 131 10.14 4.07 -11.60
CA LEU A 131 9.91 3.85 -10.18
C LEU A 131 11.22 3.62 -9.44
N ARG A 132 11.24 4.00 -8.16
CA ARG A 132 12.28 3.63 -7.21
C ARG A 132 11.67 3.19 -5.89
N PRO A 133 12.42 2.40 -5.09
CA PRO A 133 12.08 2.22 -3.69
C PRO A 133 12.15 3.55 -2.95
N TRP A 134 11.23 3.76 -2.01
CA TRP A 134 11.40 4.78 -1.00
C TRP A 134 12.39 4.33 0.07
N THR A 135 13.05 5.30 0.70
CA THR A 135 13.92 5.06 1.84
C THR A 135 13.11 4.86 3.12
N PHE A 136 13.73 4.27 4.14
CA PHE A 136 13.11 4.15 5.46
C PHE A 136 12.72 5.52 6.06
N ALA A 137 13.54 6.55 5.81
CA ALA A 137 13.27 7.91 6.28
C ALA A 137 12.02 8.51 5.61
N GLU A 138 11.91 8.37 4.28
CA GLU A 138 10.73 8.80 3.51
C GLU A 138 9.47 8.07 3.98
N ARG A 139 9.54 6.74 4.14
CA ARG A 139 8.42 5.93 4.65
C ARG A 139 7.97 6.40 6.04
N THR A 140 8.91 6.65 6.94
CA THR A 140 8.60 7.11 8.31
C THR A 140 7.95 8.50 8.29
N GLN A 141 8.48 9.41 7.46
CA GLN A 141 7.91 10.75 7.31
C GLN A 141 6.49 10.70 6.74
N VAL A 142 6.25 9.91 5.70
CA VAL A 142 4.93 9.74 5.09
C VAL A 142 3.95 9.11 6.09
N LEU A 143 4.39 8.08 6.84
CA LEU A 143 3.56 7.46 7.87
C LEU A 143 3.11 8.49 8.92
N GLU A 144 4.03 9.24 9.51
CA GLU A 144 3.70 10.26 10.51
C GLU A 144 2.78 11.34 9.95
N ALA A 145 3.02 11.81 8.71
CA ALA A 145 2.16 12.80 8.05
C ALA A 145 0.75 12.28 7.72
N SER A 146 0.58 10.96 7.68
CA SER A 146 -0.68 10.29 7.35
C SER A 146 -1.51 9.94 8.57
N LEU A 147 -0.98 10.10 9.79
CA LEU A 147 -1.72 9.90 11.02
C LEU A 147 -2.63 11.10 11.32
N VAL A 148 -3.92 10.83 11.46
CA VAL A 148 -4.93 11.81 11.88
C VAL A 148 -5.28 11.57 13.33
N VAL A 149 -5.30 12.63 14.13
CA VAL A 149 -5.73 12.57 15.53
C VAL A 149 -7.25 12.78 15.58
N LEU A 150 -7.96 11.77 16.07
CA LEU A 150 -9.40 11.80 16.29
C LEU A 150 -9.76 12.58 17.55
N ALA A 151 -11.05 12.92 17.70
CA ALA A 151 -11.53 13.74 18.82
C ALA A 151 -11.32 13.09 20.20
N ASP A 152 -11.25 11.77 20.27
CA ASP A 152 -10.97 10.98 21.47
C ASP A 152 -9.46 10.83 21.76
N GLY A 153 -8.60 11.42 20.92
CA GLY A 153 -7.14 11.32 21.01
C GLY A 153 -6.56 10.06 20.36
N ALA A 154 -7.39 9.18 19.80
CA ALA A 154 -6.90 8.06 19.01
C ALA A 154 -6.21 8.55 17.73
N ARG A 155 -5.26 7.76 17.22
CA ARG A 155 -4.60 8.02 15.93
C ARG A 155 -5.12 7.03 14.92
N GLU A 156 -5.59 7.54 13.79
CA GLU A 156 -6.02 6.75 12.65
C GLU A 156 -5.10 7.01 11.46
N LEU A 157 -4.81 5.96 10.69
CA LEU A 157 -4.05 6.09 9.45
C LEU A 157 -4.99 6.52 8.33
N SER A 158 -4.75 7.70 7.74
CA SER A 158 -5.33 8.01 6.43
C SER A 158 -4.54 7.28 5.35
N LEU A 159 -5.14 6.21 4.83
CA LEU A 159 -4.64 5.46 3.70
C LEU A 159 -4.52 6.34 2.46
N GLU A 160 -5.45 7.27 2.21
CA GLU A 160 -5.34 8.22 1.09
C GLU A 160 -4.01 8.98 1.15
N ARG A 161 -3.71 9.60 2.30
CA ARG A 161 -2.47 10.38 2.49
C ARG A 161 -1.23 9.50 2.39
N TYR A 162 -1.31 8.29 2.96
CA TYR A 162 -0.20 7.36 2.95
C TYR A 162 0.13 6.86 1.54
N LEU A 163 -0.88 6.45 0.78
CA LEU A 163 -0.72 5.99 -0.60
C LEU A 163 -0.24 7.13 -1.51
N ARG A 164 -0.77 8.34 -1.34
CA ARG A 164 -0.28 9.52 -2.05
C ARG A 164 1.19 9.81 -1.75
N GLY A 165 1.57 9.85 -0.47
CA GLY A 165 2.96 10.06 -0.08
C GLY A 165 3.91 8.96 -0.57
N MET A 166 3.43 7.71 -0.65
CA MET A 166 4.18 6.61 -1.24
C MET A 166 4.42 6.81 -2.73
N LEU A 167 3.39 7.21 -3.48
CA LEU A 167 3.50 7.53 -4.90
C LEU A 167 4.45 8.71 -5.13
N ASP A 168 4.32 9.78 -4.36
CA ASP A 168 5.19 10.96 -4.45
C ASP A 168 6.67 10.62 -4.18
N ALA A 169 6.94 9.70 -3.25
CA ALA A 169 8.30 9.25 -2.95
C ALA A 169 8.85 8.28 -4.02
N SER A 170 8.01 7.39 -4.56
CA SER A 170 8.46 6.31 -5.44
C SER A 170 8.43 6.63 -6.93
N VAL A 171 7.57 7.54 -7.39
CA VAL A 171 7.47 7.92 -8.80
C VAL A 171 8.54 8.96 -9.13
N VAL A 172 9.51 8.57 -9.95
CA VAL A 172 10.58 9.48 -10.40
C VAL A 172 10.14 10.26 -11.63
N GLU A 173 9.42 9.61 -12.54
CA GLU A 173 9.06 10.18 -13.84
C GLU A 173 7.88 9.41 -14.47
N CYS A 174 7.02 10.13 -15.21
CA CYS A 174 5.98 9.55 -16.05
C CYS A 174 6.19 9.93 -17.52
N ALA A 175 5.93 8.98 -18.43
CA ALA A 175 5.99 9.16 -19.87
C ALA A 175 4.68 8.66 -20.54
N PRO A 176 3.89 9.53 -21.19
CA PRO A 176 4.10 10.99 -21.32
C PRO A 176 4.08 11.71 -19.96
N ALA A 177 4.66 12.91 -19.91
CA ALA A 177 4.66 13.73 -18.71
C ALA A 177 3.22 14.15 -18.37
N VAL A 178 2.68 13.58 -17.30
CA VAL A 178 1.32 13.82 -16.80
C VAL A 178 1.36 13.95 -15.28
N ALA A 179 0.47 14.77 -14.73
CA ALA A 179 0.29 14.85 -13.29
C ALA A 179 -0.41 13.58 -12.77
N LEU A 180 -0.05 13.09 -11.59
CA LEU A 180 -0.69 11.90 -11.00
C LEU A 180 -2.19 12.11 -10.81
N GLU A 181 -2.61 13.33 -10.48
CA GLU A 181 -4.02 13.73 -10.32
C GLU A 181 -4.84 13.57 -11.60
N SER A 182 -4.20 13.51 -12.77
CA SER A 182 -4.86 13.32 -14.06
C SER A 182 -5.02 11.86 -14.47
N LEU A 183 -4.45 10.93 -13.71
CA LEU A 183 -4.58 9.50 -13.97
C LEU A 183 -6.01 9.03 -13.68
N ASP A 184 -6.47 8.06 -14.45
CA ASP A 184 -7.72 7.35 -14.14
C ASP A 184 -7.49 6.27 -13.06
N GLY A 185 -8.59 5.73 -12.53
CA GLY A 185 -8.59 4.73 -11.48
C GLY A 185 -7.80 3.49 -11.84
N ALA A 186 -8.05 2.94 -13.04
CA ALA A 186 -7.34 1.77 -13.51
C ALA A 186 -5.83 2.04 -13.57
N THR A 187 -5.39 3.16 -14.14
CA THR A 187 -3.97 3.51 -14.20
C THR A 187 -3.38 3.75 -12.80
N THR A 188 -4.16 4.36 -11.90
CA THR A 188 -3.81 4.57 -10.49
C THR A 188 -3.60 3.25 -9.76
N ALA A 189 -4.51 2.29 -9.92
CA ALA A 189 -4.40 0.95 -9.35
C ALA A 189 -3.15 0.22 -9.87
N ALA A 190 -2.86 0.31 -11.18
CA ALA A 190 -1.64 -0.26 -11.78
C ALA A 190 -0.38 0.34 -11.17
N LEU A 191 -0.39 1.66 -10.99
CA LEU A 191 0.73 2.39 -10.45
C LEU A 191 0.97 2.04 -8.98
N LEU A 192 -0.10 1.94 -8.18
CA LEU A 192 -0.02 1.48 -6.79
C LEU A 192 0.54 0.06 -6.71
N GLU A 193 0.03 -0.88 -7.53
CA GLU A 193 0.55 -2.25 -7.60
C GLU A 193 2.05 -2.26 -7.96
N ALA A 194 2.46 -1.50 -8.98
CA ALA A 194 3.85 -1.42 -9.39
C ALA A 194 4.76 -0.80 -8.32
N VAL A 195 4.30 0.24 -7.61
CA VAL A 195 5.03 0.87 -6.51
C VAL A 195 5.14 -0.06 -5.31
N VAL A 196 4.07 -0.79 -4.97
CA VAL A 196 4.11 -1.82 -3.92
C VAL A 196 5.10 -2.92 -4.30
N SER A 197 5.07 -3.40 -5.55
CA SER A 197 6.01 -4.40 -6.04
C SER A 197 7.46 -3.91 -5.92
N VAL A 198 7.76 -2.68 -6.38
CA VAL A 198 9.11 -2.12 -6.26
C VAL A 198 9.55 -1.95 -4.82
N ASN A 199 8.65 -1.66 -3.88
CA ASN A 199 9.00 -1.54 -2.46
C ASN A 199 9.05 -2.89 -1.73
N ALA A 200 8.50 -3.97 -2.31
CA ALA A 200 8.53 -5.32 -1.77
C ALA A 200 9.61 -6.21 -2.44
N GLU A 201 10.00 -5.92 -3.68
CA GLU A 201 10.98 -6.67 -4.49
C GLU A 201 12.39 -6.71 -3.87
N PHE A 202 12.68 -5.76 -2.97
CA PHE A 202 13.96 -5.71 -2.23
C PHE A 202 13.94 -6.47 -0.90
N ALA A 203 12.83 -7.12 -0.54
CA ALA A 203 12.81 -8.06 0.57
C ALA A 203 13.54 -9.34 0.13
N ALA A 204 14.78 -9.51 0.56
CA ALA A 204 15.52 -10.74 0.36
C ALA A 204 14.73 -11.93 0.96
N PRO A 205 14.94 -13.18 0.50
CA PRO A 205 14.33 -14.36 1.12
C PRO A 205 14.50 -14.37 2.65
N GLU A 206 15.63 -13.86 3.12
CA GLU A 206 15.98 -13.69 4.52
C GLU A 206 15.10 -12.65 5.22
N ASP A 207 14.68 -11.58 4.55
CA ASP A 207 13.72 -10.59 5.09
C ASP A 207 12.35 -11.25 5.34
N ARG A 208 11.90 -12.12 4.44
CA ARG A 208 10.67 -12.93 4.65
C ARG A 208 10.81 -13.90 5.82
N MET A 209 12.01 -14.46 6.02
CA MET A 209 12.28 -15.28 7.20
C MET A 209 12.29 -14.45 8.49
N LEU A 210 12.72 -13.19 8.45
CA LEU A 210 12.70 -12.28 9.60
C LEU A 210 11.27 -11.83 9.97
N GLU A 211 10.38 -11.70 8.99
CA GLU A 211 8.96 -11.41 9.20
C GLU A 211 8.21 -12.54 9.90
N ALA A 212 8.62 -13.80 9.66
CA ALA A 212 8.10 -14.94 10.38
C ALA A 212 8.53 -14.83 11.87
N SER A 213 7.62 -14.48 12.77
CA SER A 213 7.88 -14.22 14.21
C SER A 213 8.25 -15.47 15.04
N GLY A 214 9.09 -16.36 14.51
CA GLY A 214 9.53 -17.61 15.10
C GLY A 214 10.94 -17.57 15.69
N LYS A 215 11.31 -18.64 16.40
CA LYS A 215 12.63 -18.80 17.03
C LYS A 215 13.79 -18.69 16.02
N GLN A 216 13.60 -19.22 14.81
CA GLN A 216 14.62 -19.21 13.76
C GLN A 216 14.91 -17.79 13.25
N ALA A 217 13.88 -16.96 13.08
CA ALA A 217 14.02 -15.56 12.71
C ALA A 217 14.81 -14.76 13.74
N ARG A 218 14.53 -14.98 15.04
CA ARG A 218 15.28 -14.32 16.12
C ARG A 218 16.76 -14.71 16.10
N VAL A 219 17.06 -15.99 15.92
CA VAL A 219 18.45 -16.46 15.84
C VAL A 219 19.17 -15.85 14.62
N LEU A 220 18.51 -15.82 13.46
CA LEU A 220 19.05 -15.20 12.25
C LEU A 220 19.33 -13.71 12.48
N ALA A 221 18.37 -12.96 13.05
CA ALA A 221 18.52 -11.54 13.37
C ALA A 221 19.69 -11.29 14.33
N GLU A 222 19.80 -12.07 15.42
CA GLU A 222 20.87 -11.95 16.40
C GLU A 222 22.24 -12.19 15.77
N VAL A 223 22.38 -13.25 14.96
CA VAL A 223 23.62 -13.58 14.25
C VAL A 223 23.99 -12.49 13.26
N THR A 224 23.04 -12.05 12.43
CA THR A 224 23.26 -11.00 11.43
C THR A 224 23.68 -9.69 12.10
N LEU A 225 22.95 -9.21 13.10
CA LEU A 225 23.29 -7.97 13.80
C LEU A 225 24.63 -8.06 14.53
N LYS A 226 24.97 -9.23 15.10
CA LYS A 226 26.26 -9.44 15.75
C LYS A 226 27.42 -9.32 14.76
N LEU A 227 27.31 -9.95 13.59
CA LEU A 227 28.35 -9.89 12.55
C LEU A 227 28.45 -8.50 11.93
N CYS A 228 27.32 -7.85 11.64
CA CYS A 228 27.28 -6.46 11.17
C CYS A 228 27.99 -5.52 12.15
N ARG A 229 27.71 -5.65 13.45
CA ARG A 229 28.37 -4.83 14.49
C ARG A 229 29.87 -5.08 14.58
N ALA A 230 30.29 -6.34 14.52
CA ALA A 230 31.69 -6.70 14.74
C ALA A 230 32.59 -6.42 13.53
N LEU A 231 32.05 -6.55 12.31
CA LEU A 231 32.82 -6.48 11.06
C LEU A 231 32.55 -5.22 10.23
N GLY A 232 31.54 -4.42 10.61
CA GLY A 232 31.07 -3.28 9.81
C GLY A 232 30.36 -3.71 8.52
N TRP A 233 29.91 -4.96 8.45
CA TRP A 233 29.25 -5.54 7.28
C TRP A 233 27.76 -5.14 7.22
N THR A 234 27.20 -5.15 6.01
CA THR A 234 25.76 -5.06 5.80
C THR A 234 25.09 -6.44 5.97
N PRO A 235 23.78 -6.51 6.27
CA PRO A 235 23.04 -7.78 6.30
C PRO A 235 23.21 -8.59 5.02
N ALA A 236 23.17 -7.94 3.86
CA ALA A 236 23.37 -8.58 2.55
C ALA A 236 24.75 -9.23 2.43
N GLN A 237 25.81 -8.60 2.95
CA GLN A 237 27.15 -9.21 2.98
C GLN A 237 27.19 -10.44 3.89
N VAL A 238 26.51 -10.41 5.03
CA VAL A 238 26.38 -11.57 5.92
C VAL A 238 25.65 -12.71 5.22
N TRP A 239 24.51 -12.44 4.56
CA TRP A 239 23.69 -13.46 3.91
C TRP A 239 24.34 -14.03 2.65
N ALA A 240 25.11 -13.24 1.90
CA ALA A 240 25.89 -13.71 0.76
C ALA A 240 27.11 -14.56 1.16
N THR A 241 27.50 -14.54 2.44
CA THR A 241 28.67 -15.29 2.93
C THR A 241 28.32 -16.77 3.11
N PRO A 242 29.14 -17.72 2.60
CA PRO A 242 28.90 -19.14 2.81
C PRO A 242 28.77 -19.48 4.31
N ALA A 243 27.80 -20.35 4.66
CA ALA A 243 27.50 -20.69 6.05
C ALA A 243 28.73 -21.15 6.85
N SER A 244 29.62 -21.93 6.23
CA SER A 244 30.87 -22.39 6.87
C SER A 244 31.80 -21.25 7.27
N GLU A 245 31.82 -20.15 6.49
CA GLU A 245 32.63 -18.98 6.80
C GLU A 245 31.95 -18.13 7.89
N VAL A 246 30.62 -18.02 7.86
CA VAL A 246 29.84 -17.41 8.95
C VAL A 246 30.10 -18.11 10.28
N ASP A 247 30.05 -19.45 10.32
CA ASP A 247 30.33 -20.25 11.52
C ASP A 247 31.76 -20.03 12.04
N ARG A 248 32.73 -19.92 11.12
CA ARG A 248 34.13 -19.64 11.46
C ARG A 248 34.29 -18.27 12.09
N LEU A 249 33.67 -17.24 11.50
CA LEU A 249 33.69 -15.87 12.01
C LEU A 249 33.02 -15.78 13.38
N LEU A 250 31.88 -16.45 13.57
CA LEU A 250 31.21 -16.52 14.88
C LEU A 250 32.07 -17.22 15.93
N THR A 251 32.81 -18.26 15.55
CA THR A 251 33.76 -18.95 16.44
C THR A 251 34.91 -18.02 16.82
N MET A 252 35.47 -17.28 15.86
CA MET A 252 36.53 -16.30 16.13
C MET A 252 36.04 -15.16 17.04
N LEU A 253 34.83 -14.66 16.83
CA LEU A 253 34.23 -13.63 17.69
C LEU A 253 34.04 -14.11 19.13
N LYS A 254 33.66 -15.38 19.33
CA LYS A 254 33.55 -15.94 20.69
C LYS A 254 34.90 -16.03 21.41
N LEU A 255 36.00 -16.16 20.68
CA LEU A 255 37.34 -16.21 21.25
C LEU A 255 37.88 -14.82 21.62
N THR A 256 37.35 -13.76 21.00
CA THR A 256 37.82 -12.37 21.18
C THR A 256 36.86 -11.50 21.99
N GLU A 257 35.59 -11.89 22.12
CA GLU A 257 34.64 -11.18 22.98
C GLU A 257 35.07 -11.30 24.46
N PRO A 258 35.26 -10.17 25.16
CA PRO A 258 35.51 -10.22 26.60
C PRO A 258 34.29 -10.87 27.28
N PRO A 259 34.51 -11.71 28.31
CA PRO A 259 33.41 -12.33 29.03
C PRO A 259 32.44 -11.25 29.50
N ALA A 260 31.14 -11.49 29.28
CA ALA A 260 30.11 -10.57 29.74
C ALA A 260 30.36 -10.26 31.22
N PRO A 261 30.37 -8.98 31.63
CA PRO A 261 30.53 -8.64 33.03
C PRO A 261 29.46 -9.40 33.83
N PRO A 262 29.82 -10.00 34.97
CA PRO A 262 28.84 -10.70 35.79
C PRO A 262 27.66 -9.75 36.04
N PRO A 263 26.41 -10.26 36.02
CA PRO A 263 25.25 -9.42 36.26
C PRO A 263 25.52 -8.64 37.54
N ARG A 264 25.52 -7.30 37.43
CA ARG A 264 25.60 -6.42 38.61
C ARG A 264 24.55 -6.94 39.56
N GLN A 265 24.99 -7.51 40.67
CA GLN A 265 24.09 -7.84 41.76
C GLN A 265 23.28 -6.57 42.02
N ALA A 266 21.96 -6.66 41.87
CA ALA A 266 21.08 -5.58 42.24
C ALA A 266 21.50 -5.13 43.64
N PRO A 267 21.66 -3.83 43.91
CA PRO A 267 22.03 -3.37 45.25
C PRO A 267 21.02 -4.01 46.21
N ALA A 268 21.54 -4.83 47.13
CA ALA A 268 20.75 -5.41 48.21
C ALA A 268 19.88 -4.28 48.76
N SER A 269 18.57 -4.50 48.81
CA SER A 269 17.58 -3.53 49.26
C SER A 269 18.05 -2.94 50.58
N ARG A 270 18.66 -1.75 50.50
CA ARG A 270 19.03 -0.97 51.66
C ARG A 270 17.70 -0.66 52.33
N ALA A 271 17.47 -1.25 53.50
CA ALA A 271 16.27 -1.00 54.30
C ALA A 271 16.07 0.52 54.36
N MET A 272 14.94 0.99 53.83
CA MET A 272 14.56 2.40 53.87
C MET A 272 14.63 2.85 55.32
N ARG A 273 15.49 3.83 55.59
CA ARG A 273 15.60 4.40 56.93
C ARG A 273 14.50 5.44 57.05
N LEU A 274 13.96 5.61 58.27
CA LEU A 274 12.95 6.64 58.58
C LEU A 274 13.37 8.06 58.17
N SER A 275 14.66 8.31 57.93
CA SER A 275 15.21 9.55 57.38
C SER A 275 14.89 9.79 55.89
N ASP A 276 14.38 8.80 55.17
CA ASP A 276 14.10 8.86 53.73
C ASP A 276 12.67 9.37 53.44
N PHE A 277 11.89 9.68 54.48
CA PHE A 277 10.55 10.26 54.37
C PHE A 277 10.53 11.66 55.02
N PRO A 278 10.51 12.75 54.23
CA PRO A 278 10.51 14.12 54.76
C PRO A 278 9.23 14.50 55.54
N ASP A 279 8.23 13.62 55.57
CA ASP A 279 6.91 13.88 56.15
C ASP A 279 6.64 13.07 57.43
N ALA A 280 7.63 12.33 57.94
CA ALA A 280 7.47 11.51 59.13
C ALA A 280 7.51 12.36 60.42
N VAL A 281 6.35 12.59 61.04
CA VAL A 281 6.22 13.26 62.34
C VAL A 281 6.27 12.22 63.45
N VAL A 282 7.22 12.36 64.39
CA VAL A 282 7.31 11.54 65.61
C VAL A 282 6.27 12.04 66.60
N ILE A 283 5.28 11.22 66.93
CA ILE A 283 4.34 11.49 68.03
C ILE A 283 4.91 10.83 69.28
N GLN A 284 5.39 11.65 70.21
CA GLN A 284 5.82 11.20 71.53
C GLN A 284 4.60 11.23 72.45
N VAL A 285 4.18 10.06 72.93
CA VAL A 285 3.14 9.94 73.97
C VAL A 285 3.89 9.74 75.28
N GLU A 286 3.75 10.70 76.20
CA GLU A 286 4.19 10.56 77.58
C GLU A 286 3.05 9.89 78.37
N ASP A 287 3.34 8.76 79.01
CA ASP A 287 2.46 8.13 80.01
C ASP A 287 2.83 8.70 81.39
N ASP A 288 1.84 9.20 82.13
CA ASP A 288 1.94 9.67 83.53
C ASP A 288 2.45 8.59 84.50
#